data_AF-A0A4Q5AIJ2-F1
#
_entry.id   AF-A0A4Q5AIJ2-F1
#
_cell.length_a   1.000
_cell.length_b   1.000
_cell.length_c   1.000
_cell.angle_alpha   90.00
_cell.angle_beta   90.00
_cell.angle_gamma   90.00
#
_symmetry.space_group_name_H-M   'P 1'
#
loop_
_entity.id
_entity.type
_entity.pdbx_description
1 polymer ?
#
loop_
_entity_poly.entity_id
_entity_poly.type
_entity_poly.pdbx_seq_one_letter_code
_entity_poly.pdbx_strand_id
1 'polypeptide(L)'
;MEARTQRDLLLETVPALVERHGDIAATAAAEWYERVRLKDTGQARYDAVLAECFPSQAVQDSIRWKAGVLWGDPEQMARFLMNATDRWVKYSGRATIMQNVSRDHARYAIVPQGKACAYCTMIASRGFDYHRLETAKAAMHDHCGCQPCPQWDAKKCYISGYDPDAMLDQYEQAVKAVDKDRPAYLDDLHTNGRENEILEVMRRQHPSEYTDGVHGYSPERRDRGKQSVGDLNLATWADYRASLAERFIAANNPEWKLPPEQPTEVPRWWRDDPDLPELTVKHLNHLLYGSGERTGTGRQVASDWRYSGGHMHGYGWIADGTEFPENWSCDDILRNINQVIMQGNRSPRGIYSCVIGNREMKVAVNPRGKILSAYLVRRQDGK
;
A
#
# COMPACT_ATOMS: atom_id res chain seq x y z
N MET A 1 18.01 18.64 -15.13
CA MET A 1 19.16 18.54 -14.19
C MET A 1 19.75 17.16 -14.35
N GLU A 2 21.08 17.04 -14.50
CA GLU A 2 21.75 15.73 -14.64
C GLU A 2 21.58 14.88 -13.37
N ALA A 3 21.51 13.55 -13.49
CA ALA A 3 21.31 12.62 -12.37
C ALA A 3 22.33 12.82 -11.24
N ARG A 4 23.58 13.15 -11.58
CA ARG A 4 24.63 13.47 -10.62
C ARG A 4 24.31 14.74 -9.83
N THR A 5 23.92 15.82 -10.52
CA THR A 5 23.51 17.08 -9.88
C THR A 5 22.25 16.90 -9.03
N GLN A 6 21.29 16.10 -9.48
CA GLN A 6 20.10 15.75 -8.67
C GLN A 6 20.49 15.06 -7.38
N ARG A 7 21.36 14.04 -7.45
CA ARG A 7 21.85 13.35 -6.25
C ARG A 7 22.55 14.31 -5.30
N ASP A 8 23.44 15.15 -5.80
CA ASP A 8 24.23 16.05 -4.96
C ASP A 8 23.33 17.09 -4.27
N LEU A 9 22.32 17.62 -4.97
CA LEU A 9 21.29 18.48 -4.39
C LEU A 9 20.47 17.75 -3.31
N LEU A 10 20.09 16.49 -3.54
CA LEU A 10 19.34 15.69 -2.56
C LEU A 10 20.16 15.39 -1.31
N LEU A 11 21.47 15.14 -1.46
CA LEU A 11 22.38 14.88 -0.33
C LEU A 11 22.56 16.11 0.58
N GLU A 12 22.32 17.31 0.07
CA GLU A 12 22.33 18.56 0.83
C GLU A 12 20.93 18.89 1.39
N THR A 13 19.91 18.87 0.53
CA THR A 13 18.59 19.43 0.86
C THR A 13 17.78 18.53 1.79
N VAL A 14 17.83 17.20 1.58
CA VAL A 14 16.97 16.28 2.35
C VAL A 14 17.40 16.21 3.82
N PRO A 15 18.71 16.11 4.17
CA PRO A 15 19.12 16.19 5.57
C PRO A 15 18.70 17.50 6.24
N ALA A 16 18.85 18.65 5.57
CA ALA A 16 18.44 19.94 6.12
C ALA A 16 16.92 20.02 6.38
N LEU A 17 16.11 19.42 5.51
CA LEU A 17 14.66 19.30 5.72
C LEU A 17 14.34 18.39 6.92
N VAL A 18 15.00 17.24 7.03
CA VAL A 18 14.82 16.30 8.14
C VAL A 18 15.20 16.95 9.46
N GLU A 19 16.31 17.67 9.51
CA GLU A 19 16.78 18.39 10.69
C GLU A 19 15.77 19.47 11.10
N ARG A 20 15.42 20.39 10.19
CA ARG A 20 14.49 21.49 10.48
C ARG A 20 13.13 21.00 10.97
N HIS A 21 12.54 20.02 10.28
CA HIS A 21 11.23 19.50 10.67
C HIS A 21 11.31 18.56 11.87
N GLY A 22 12.44 17.89 12.05
CA GLY A 22 12.75 17.08 13.23
C GLY A 22 12.82 17.91 14.50
N ASP A 23 13.46 19.09 14.46
CA ASP A 23 13.55 20.01 15.60
C ASP A 23 12.18 20.51 16.04
N ILE A 24 11.31 20.83 15.07
CA ILE A 24 9.92 21.21 15.32
C ILE A 24 9.17 20.05 15.98
N ALA A 25 9.32 18.83 15.46
CA ALA A 25 8.68 17.64 16.00
C ALA A 25 9.17 17.31 17.43
N ALA A 26 10.47 17.43 17.69
CA ALA A 26 11.07 17.26 19.01
C ALA A 26 10.53 18.30 20.00
N THR A 27 10.51 19.58 19.62
CA THR A 27 9.99 20.67 20.46
C THR A 27 8.53 20.43 20.83
N ALA A 28 7.68 20.15 19.85
CA ALA A 28 6.26 19.87 20.09
C ALA A 28 6.05 18.64 20.99
N ALA A 29 6.89 17.60 20.83
CA ALA A 29 6.85 16.40 21.64
C ALA A 29 7.26 16.65 23.10
N ALA A 30 8.27 17.50 23.34
CA ALA A 30 8.68 17.91 24.68
C ALA A 30 7.56 18.72 25.37
N GLU A 31 7.01 19.74 24.72
CA GLU A 31 5.89 20.53 25.26
C GLU A 31 4.66 19.66 25.57
N TRP A 32 4.38 18.68 24.70
CA TRP A 32 3.33 17.70 24.94
C TRP A 32 3.63 16.83 26.17
N TYR A 33 4.85 16.31 26.29
CA TYR A 33 5.28 15.47 27.41
C TYR A 33 5.13 16.21 28.75
N GLU A 34 5.59 17.46 28.82
CA GLU A 34 5.50 18.29 30.02
C GLU A 34 4.04 18.51 30.45
N ARG A 35 3.15 18.82 29.50
CA ARG A 35 1.73 19.00 29.77
C ARG A 35 1.05 17.72 30.25
N VAL A 36 1.34 16.60 29.60
CA VAL A 36 0.76 15.30 29.97
C VAL A 36 1.25 14.89 31.37
N ARG A 37 2.55 15.03 31.64
CA ARG A 37 3.14 14.74 32.95
C ARG A 37 2.53 15.59 34.06
N LEU A 38 2.39 16.90 33.84
CA LEU A 38 1.79 17.79 34.83
C LEU A 38 0.35 17.36 35.14
N LYS A 39 -0.43 17.04 34.10
CA LYS A 39 -1.82 16.60 34.25
C LYS A 39 -1.93 15.28 35.03
N ASP A 40 -1.08 14.29 34.72
CA ASP A 40 -1.16 12.96 35.32
C ASP A 40 -0.59 12.90 36.74
N THR A 41 0.49 13.65 37.01
CA THR A 41 1.21 13.56 38.29
C THR A 41 0.87 14.67 39.28
N GLY A 42 0.41 15.83 38.80
CA GLY A 42 0.21 17.04 39.61
C GLY A 42 1.50 17.60 40.23
N GLN A 43 2.67 17.07 39.84
CA GLN A 43 3.97 17.49 40.39
C GLN A 43 4.46 18.80 39.76
N ALA A 44 5.52 19.36 40.34
CA ALA A 44 6.21 20.53 39.81
C ALA A 44 6.64 20.33 38.33
N ARG A 45 6.89 21.46 37.66
CA ARG A 45 7.31 21.52 36.26
C ARG A 45 8.47 20.55 36.00
N TYR A 46 8.31 19.74 34.97
CA TYR A 46 9.37 18.92 34.39
C TYR A 46 9.90 19.64 33.16
N ASP A 47 11.22 19.65 32.99
CA ASP A 47 11.86 20.24 31.81
C ASP A 47 12.29 19.11 30.88
N ALA A 48 11.52 18.91 29.81
CA ALA A 48 11.76 17.83 28.87
C ALA A 48 12.99 18.12 27.99
N VAL A 49 13.80 17.08 27.77
CA VAL A 49 15.01 17.16 26.95
C VAL A 49 14.69 16.76 25.52
N LEU A 50 15.08 17.59 24.54
CA LEU A 50 14.92 17.27 23.13
C LEU A 50 15.88 16.14 22.73
N ALA A 51 15.38 15.17 21.97
CA ALA A 51 16.24 14.17 21.34
C ALA A 51 16.94 14.75 20.12
N GLU A 52 18.09 14.18 19.79
CA GLU A 52 18.76 14.43 18.51
C GLU A 52 17.87 14.07 17.32
N CYS A 53 18.04 14.80 16.22
CA CYS A 53 17.39 14.52 14.96
C CYS A 53 17.86 13.18 14.36
N PHE A 54 17.14 12.68 13.35
CA PHE A 54 17.58 11.49 12.64
C PHE A 54 18.95 11.74 11.98
N PRO A 55 19.96 10.87 12.18
CA PRO A 55 21.33 11.20 11.77
C PRO A 55 21.46 11.52 10.28
N SER A 56 21.97 12.72 9.97
CA SER A 56 22.16 13.21 8.59
C SER A 56 23.01 12.27 7.74
N GLN A 57 24.01 11.60 8.32
CA GLN A 57 24.80 10.59 7.60
C GLN A 57 23.95 9.40 7.16
N ALA A 58 23.03 8.92 8.01
CA ALA A 58 22.13 7.81 7.66
C ALA A 58 21.11 8.21 6.58
N VAL A 59 20.63 9.47 6.59
CA VAL A 59 19.82 10.05 5.51
C VAL A 59 20.61 10.02 4.19
N GLN A 60 21.83 10.56 4.20
CA GLN A 60 22.68 10.61 3.02
C GLN A 60 23.01 9.23 2.46
N ASP A 61 23.33 8.26 3.32
CA ASP A 61 23.66 6.90 2.89
C ASP A 61 22.45 6.20 2.25
N SER A 62 21.26 6.45 2.79
CA SER A 62 19.99 5.98 2.23
C SER A 62 19.74 6.59 0.82
N ILE A 63 20.06 7.87 0.63
CA ILE A 63 19.99 8.54 -0.68
C ILE A 63 21.02 7.97 -1.64
N ARG A 64 22.27 7.78 -1.23
CA ARG A 64 23.34 7.19 -2.06
C ARG A 64 22.97 5.79 -2.53
N TRP A 65 22.44 4.97 -1.63
CA TRP A 65 21.94 3.63 -1.94
C TRP A 65 20.86 3.65 -3.02
N LYS A 66 19.94 4.62 -2.96
CA LYS A 66 18.84 4.74 -3.93
C LYS A 66 19.22 5.51 -5.21
N ALA A 67 20.33 6.26 -5.22
CA ALA A 67 20.69 7.22 -6.26
C ALA A 67 20.77 6.64 -7.68
N GLY A 68 21.01 5.34 -7.83
CA GLY A 68 21.05 4.67 -9.13
C GLY A 68 19.76 4.86 -9.94
N VAL A 69 18.61 5.05 -9.29
CA VAL A 69 17.32 5.24 -9.98
C VAL A 69 17.24 6.58 -10.72
N LEU A 70 18.05 7.58 -10.34
CA LEU A 70 18.04 8.91 -10.98
C LEU A 70 18.47 8.86 -12.46
N TRP A 71 19.15 7.81 -12.90
CA TRP A 71 19.60 7.63 -14.28
C TRP A 71 18.50 7.09 -15.24
N GLY A 72 17.31 6.78 -14.74
CA GLY A 72 16.23 6.29 -15.59
C GLY A 72 14.81 6.31 -15.00
N ASP A 73 14.67 6.39 -13.68
CA ASP A 73 13.40 6.50 -12.96
C ASP A 73 13.55 7.47 -11.75
N PRO A 74 13.69 8.79 -11.99
CA PRO A 74 13.79 9.79 -10.91
C PRO A 74 12.56 9.82 -10.00
N GLU A 75 11.38 9.45 -10.48
CA GLU A 75 10.17 9.37 -9.66
C GLU A 75 10.27 8.29 -8.58
N GLN A 76 10.98 7.20 -8.82
CA GLN A 76 11.26 6.21 -7.80
C GLN A 76 12.13 6.75 -6.67
N MET A 77 13.00 7.73 -6.95
CA MET A 77 13.67 8.47 -5.89
C MET A 77 12.66 9.33 -5.12
N ALA A 78 11.78 10.04 -5.81
CA ALA A 78 10.75 10.86 -5.16
C ALA A 78 9.85 10.02 -4.21
N ARG A 79 9.33 8.88 -4.67
CA ARG A 79 8.52 7.95 -3.84
C ARG A 79 9.28 7.46 -2.61
N PHE A 80 10.54 7.08 -2.80
CA PHE A 80 11.40 6.68 -1.69
C PHE A 80 11.59 7.81 -0.68
N LEU A 81 11.89 9.02 -1.15
CA LEU A 81 12.11 10.18 -0.30
C LEU A 81 10.86 10.59 0.45
N MET A 82 9.67 10.57 -0.17
CA MET A 82 8.42 10.89 0.53
C MET A 82 8.23 9.98 1.75
N ASN A 83 8.42 8.66 1.59
CA ASN A 83 8.24 7.71 2.68
C ASN A 83 9.35 7.82 3.73
N ALA A 84 10.61 7.92 3.27
CA ALA A 84 11.75 7.95 4.16
C ALA A 84 11.80 9.26 4.97
N THR A 85 11.53 10.41 4.35
CA THR A 85 11.51 11.72 5.03
C THR A 85 10.41 11.79 6.08
N ASP A 86 9.20 11.28 5.81
CA ASP A 86 8.14 11.20 6.83
C ASP A 86 8.61 10.43 8.08
N ARG A 87 9.21 9.26 7.86
CA ARG A 87 9.77 8.42 8.95
C ARG A 87 10.90 9.14 9.70
N TRP A 88 11.84 9.78 8.99
CA TRP A 88 12.97 10.47 9.61
C TRP A 88 12.55 11.71 10.41
N VAL A 89 11.55 12.46 9.95
CA VAL A 89 11.01 13.61 10.68
C VAL A 89 10.27 13.16 11.95
N LYS A 90 9.43 12.11 11.84
CA LYS A 90 8.70 11.56 13.00
C LYS A 90 9.62 10.95 14.06
N TYR A 91 10.82 10.50 13.67
CA TYR A 91 11.80 9.94 14.59
C TYR A 91 12.10 10.89 15.76
N SER A 92 12.38 12.17 15.49
CA SER A 92 12.83 13.13 16.51
C SER A 92 11.78 13.35 17.61
N GLY A 93 10.50 13.49 17.24
CA GLY A 93 9.41 13.63 18.19
C GLY A 93 9.22 12.38 19.05
N ARG A 94 9.22 11.20 18.43
CA ARG A 94 9.09 9.92 19.14
C ARG A 94 10.29 9.67 20.07
N ALA A 95 11.50 9.92 19.58
CA ALA A 95 12.74 9.78 20.36
C ALA A 95 12.74 10.70 21.57
N THR A 96 12.26 11.94 21.41
CA THR A 96 12.11 12.92 22.50
C THR A 96 11.22 12.36 23.62
N ILE A 97 10.05 11.82 23.29
CA ILE A 97 9.16 11.22 24.30
C ILE A 97 9.86 10.03 24.98
N MET A 98 10.42 9.10 24.21
CA MET A 98 11.03 7.88 24.77
C MET A 98 12.24 8.17 25.65
N GLN A 99 13.05 9.17 25.30
CA GLN A 99 14.19 9.61 26.13
C GLN A 99 13.71 10.23 27.44
N ASN A 100 12.68 11.08 27.39
CA ASN A 100 12.11 11.67 28.61
C ASN A 100 11.43 10.63 29.51
N VAL A 101 10.74 9.64 28.93
CA VAL A 101 10.22 8.49 29.71
C VAL A 101 11.33 7.80 30.47
N SER A 102 12.46 7.51 29.80
CA SER A 102 13.61 6.87 30.45
C SER A 102 14.20 7.75 31.55
N ARG A 103 14.30 9.06 31.32
CA ARG A 103 14.85 10.04 32.27
C ARG A 103 13.94 10.26 33.49
N ASP A 104 12.63 10.23 33.28
CA ASP A 104 11.59 10.41 34.28
C ASP A 104 11.20 9.08 34.96
N HIS A 105 11.89 7.98 34.62
CA HIS A 105 11.61 6.63 35.11
C HIS A 105 10.15 6.17 34.93
N ALA A 106 9.46 6.76 33.95
CA ALA A 106 8.08 6.42 33.61
C ALA A 106 8.04 5.10 32.81
N ARG A 107 6.82 4.64 32.52
CA ARG A 107 6.55 3.62 31.51
C ARG A 107 5.96 4.26 30.28
N TYR A 108 6.00 3.56 29.15
CA TYR A 108 5.26 3.97 27.97
C TYR A 108 4.66 2.80 27.22
N ALA A 109 3.64 3.11 26.43
CA ALA A 109 3.05 2.24 25.43
C ALA A 109 3.30 2.80 24.04
N ILE A 110 3.35 1.95 23.01
CA ILE A 110 3.22 2.40 21.62
C ILE A 110 1.74 2.35 21.26
N VAL A 111 1.13 3.51 21.03
CA VAL A 111 -0.30 3.63 20.80
C VAL A 111 -0.57 3.97 19.34
N PRO A 112 -1.27 3.08 18.60
CA PRO A 112 -1.74 3.37 17.25
C PRO A 112 -2.72 4.54 17.21
N GLN A 113 -2.67 5.32 16.14
CA GLN A 113 -3.66 6.37 15.88
C GLN A 113 -4.76 5.78 14.98
N GLY A 114 -5.74 5.11 15.60
CA GLY A 114 -6.78 4.36 14.89
C GLY A 114 -6.32 2.98 14.43
N LYS A 115 -6.89 2.46 13.33
CA LYS A 115 -6.47 1.18 12.73
C LYS A 115 -5.00 1.27 12.29
N ALA A 116 -4.23 0.22 12.54
CA ALA A 116 -2.82 0.16 12.18
C ALA A 116 -2.44 -1.18 11.55
N CYS A 117 -1.20 -1.32 11.09
CA CYS A 117 -0.75 -2.57 10.49
C CYS A 117 -0.58 -3.67 11.55
N ALA A 118 -0.52 -4.93 11.14
CA ALA A 118 -0.34 -6.06 12.05
C ALA A 118 0.93 -5.92 12.91
N TYR A 119 2.01 -5.39 12.33
CA TYR A 119 3.26 -5.13 13.07
C TYR A 119 3.09 -4.05 14.15
N CYS A 120 2.43 -2.93 13.84
CA CYS A 120 2.11 -1.91 14.85
C CYS A 120 1.29 -2.50 16.00
N THR A 121 0.32 -3.35 15.66
CA THR A 121 -0.61 -3.92 16.63
C THR A 121 0.10 -4.91 17.54
N MET A 122 1.00 -5.73 16.99
CA MET A 122 1.90 -6.59 17.77
C MET A 122 2.78 -5.79 18.75
N ILE A 123 3.29 -4.63 18.34
CA ILE A 123 4.09 -3.78 19.23
C ILE A 123 3.19 -3.15 20.29
N ALA A 124 2.04 -2.63 19.87
CA ALA A 124 1.08 -1.97 20.75
C ALA A 124 0.51 -2.91 21.82
N SER A 125 0.34 -4.20 21.53
CA SER A 125 -0.20 -5.17 22.49
C SER A 125 0.60 -5.30 23.79
N ARG A 126 1.87 -4.86 23.81
CA ARG A 126 2.68 -4.86 25.03
C ARG A 126 2.20 -3.88 26.10
N GLY A 127 1.31 -2.94 25.78
CA GLY A 127 0.82 -1.98 26.75
C GLY A 127 1.94 -1.09 27.31
N PHE A 128 1.79 -0.67 28.57
CA PHE A 128 2.73 0.21 29.26
C PHE A 128 3.95 -0.53 29.85
N ASP A 129 4.51 -1.50 29.12
CA ASP A 129 5.65 -2.30 29.59
C ASP A 129 7.02 -1.70 29.20
N TYR A 130 7.03 -0.75 28.28
CA TYR A 130 8.28 -0.19 27.78
C TYR A 130 8.92 0.78 28.78
N HIS A 131 10.22 0.62 29.03
CA HIS A 131 10.94 1.34 30.09
C HIS A 131 12.37 1.79 29.72
N ARG A 132 12.87 1.48 28.51
CA ARG A 132 14.22 1.84 28.00
C ARG A 132 14.23 2.06 26.48
N LEU A 133 15.29 2.74 26.00
CA LEU A 133 15.55 3.09 24.59
C LEU A 133 15.73 1.88 23.65
N GLU A 134 15.80 0.65 24.18
CA GLU A 134 16.01 -0.60 23.41
C GLU A 134 14.87 -0.92 22.43
N THR A 135 13.73 -0.24 22.54
CA THR A 135 12.53 -0.49 21.73
C THR A 135 12.15 0.67 20.83
N ALA A 136 12.92 1.76 20.83
CA ALA A 136 12.71 2.91 19.96
C ALA A 136 12.77 2.57 18.44
N LYS A 137 13.43 1.47 18.08
CA LYS A 137 13.45 0.95 16.69
C LYS A 137 12.12 0.33 16.27
N ALA A 138 11.29 -0.13 17.21
CA ALA A 138 10.04 -0.82 16.90
C ALA A 138 8.99 0.13 16.27
N ALA A 139 8.99 1.41 16.64
CA ALA A 139 8.04 2.40 16.13
C ALA A 139 8.51 3.14 14.85
N MET A 140 9.45 2.56 14.09
CA MET A 140 10.11 3.21 12.95
C MET A 140 9.94 2.43 11.65
N HIS A 141 8.70 2.34 11.17
CA HIS A 141 8.42 1.85 9.82
C HIS A 141 7.59 2.87 9.03
N ASP A 142 7.58 2.69 7.72
CA ASP A 142 6.88 3.60 6.81
C ASP A 142 5.37 3.54 7.06
N HIS A 143 4.71 4.68 6.85
CA HIS A 143 3.26 4.84 6.95
C HIS A 143 2.64 4.48 8.33
N CYS A 144 3.41 4.49 9.44
CA CYS A 144 2.83 4.36 10.79
C CYS A 144 2.57 5.71 11.46
N GLY A 145 1.36 5.85 12.02
CA GLY A 145 0.93 6.96 12.86
C GLY A 145 1.19 6.77 14.35
N CYS A 146 1.73 5.62 14.76
CA CYS A 146 1.89 5.20 16.15
C CYS A 146 2.72 6.19 16.98
N GLN A 147 2.33 6.41 18.23
CA GLN A 147 2.97 7.36 19.13
C GLN A 147 3.38 6.69 20.45
N PRO A 148 4.57 6.96 20.99
CA PRO A 148 4.88 6.60 22.37
C PRO A 148 4.03 7.44 23.32
N CYS A 149 3.32 6.78 24.24
CA CYS A 149 2.48 7.44 25.23
C CYS A 149 2.95 7.09 26.65
N PRO A 150 3.38 8.09 27.45
CA PRO A 150 3.93 7.87 28.78
C PRO A 150 2.85 7.57 29.82
N GLN A 151 3.29 6.99 30.93
CA GLN A 151 2.47 6.60 32.07
C GLN A 151 3.28 6.67 33.37
N TRP A 152 2.67 7.24 34.41
CA TRP A 152 3.26 7.32 35.76
C TRP A 152 2.46 6.55 36.82
N ASP A 153 1.17 6.26 36.57
CA ASP A 153 0.31 5.50 37.46
C ASP A 153 -0.51 4.48 36.66
N ALA A 154 -0.14 3.21 36.79
CA ALA A 154 -0.79 2.11 36.07
C ALA A 154 -2.26 1.91 36.42
N LYS A 155 -2.70 2.38 37.60
CA LYS A 155 -4.10 2.24 38.02
C LYS A 155 -5.00 3.31 37.43
N LYS A 156 -4.44 4.40 36.90
CA LYS A 156 -5.19 5.57 36.41
C LYS A 156 -5.04 5.80 34.92
N CYS A 157 -3.97 5.31 34.32
CA CYS A 157 -3.70 5.57 32.92
C CYS A 157 -4.57 4.68 32.03
N TYR A 158 -5.55 5.33 31.40
CA TYR A 158 -6.41 4.73 30.40
C TYR A 158 -6.45 5.65 29.17
N ILE A 159 -6.23 5.07 27.99
CA ILE A 159 -6.35 5.78 26.73
C ILE A 159 -7.59 5.26 26.03
N SER A 160 -8.56 6.14 25.80
CA SER A 160 -9.82 5.79 25.14
C SER A 160 -9.58 5.14 23.78
N GLY A 161 -10.15 3.95 23.57
CA GLY A 161 -10.03 3.19 22.32
C GLY A 161 -8.71 2.42 22.15
N TYR A 162 -7.83 2.42 23.17
CA TYR A 162 -6.63 1.61 23.19
C TYR A 162 -6.80 0.45 24.16
N ASP A 163 -6.88 -0.77 23.62
CA ASP A 163 -7.04 -2.02 24.35
C ASP A 163 -5.85 -2.94 24.07
N PRO A 164 -4.75 -2.83 24.84
CA PRO A 164 -3.56 -3.65 24.62
C PRO A 164 -3.81 -5.13 24.88
N ASP A 165 -4.76 -5.47 25.77
CA ASP A 165 -5.08 -6.86 26.11
C ASP A 165 -5.78 -7.54 24.93
N ALA A 166 -6.77 -6.88 24.30
CA ALA A 166 -7.40 -7.40 23.09
C ALA A 166 -6.42 -7.52 21.91
N MET A 167 -5.47 -6.59 21.78
CA MET A 167 -4.40 -6.69 20.79
C MET A 167 -3.45 -7.86 21.08
N LEU A 168 -3.17 -8.13 22.37
CA LEU A 168 -2.34 -9.25 22.81
C LEU A 168 -3.03 -10.58 22.54
N ASP A 169 -4.32 -10.68 22.84
CA ASP A 169 -5.13 -11.87 22.55
C ASP A 169 -5.07 -12.23 21.06
N GLN A 170 -5.17 -11.25 20.16
CA GLN A 170 -5.05 -11.47 18.70
C GLN A 170 -3.65 -11.97 18.31
N TYR A 171 -2.60 -11.38 18.89
CA TYR A 171 -1.22 -11.81 18.65
C TYR A 171 -0.96 -13.23 19.18
N GLU A 172 -1.43 -13.56 20.40
CA GLU A 172 -1.27 -14.87 21.01
C GLU A 172 -2.05 -15.97 20.27
N GLN A 173 -3.24 -15.66 19.75
CA GLN A 173 -3.99 -16.54 18.85
C GLN A 173 -3.19 -16.88 17.59
N ALA A 174 -2.55 -15.87 16.99
CA ALA A 174 -1.71 -16.07 15.82
C ALA A 174 -0.44 -16.87 16.14
N VAL A 175 0.22 -16.61 17.27
CA VAL A 175 1.35 -17.40 17.78
C VAL A 175 0.95 -18.87 17.96
N LYS A 176 -0.18 -19.13 18.64
CA LYS A 176 -0.70 -20.49 18.85
C LYS A 176 -0.96 -21.19 17.51
N ALA A 177 -1.55 -20.48 16.55
CA ALA A 177 -1.77 -21.03 15.23
C ALA A 177 -0.46 -21.38 14.53
N VAL A 178 0.57 -20.53 14.57
CA VAL A 178 1.89 -20.85 13.98
C VAL A 178 2.55 -22.06 14.66
N ASP A 179 2.49 -22.14 15.99
CA ASP A 179 3.27 -23.11 16.78
C ASP A 179 2.54 -24.46 17.01
N LYS A 180 1.21 -24.48 17.06
CA LYS A 180 0.40 -25.67 17.39
C LYS A 180 -0.58 -26.08 16.30
N ASP A 181 -1.25 -25.10 15.69
CA ASP A 181 -2.33 -25.33 14.72
C ASP A 181 -1.93 -24.81 13.33
N ARG A 182 -0.69 -25.13 12.89
CA ARG A 182 -0.01 -24.49 11.74
C ARG A 182 -0.87 -24.55 10.48
N PRO A 183 -1.36 -23.41 9.96
CA PRO A 183 -2.13 -23.41 8.72
C PRO A 183 -1.27 -23.84 7.53
N ALA A 184 -1.81 -24.74 6.69
CA ALA A 184 -1.09 -25.29 5.53
C ALA A 184 -0.54 -24.20 4.57
N TYR A 185 -1.25 -23.06 4.45
CA TYR A 185 -0.80 -21.96 3.59
C TYR A 185 0.53 -21.33 4.04
N LEU A 186 0.98 -21.53 5.28
CA LEU A 186 2.27 -21.04 5.76
C LEU A 186 3.44 -21.82 5.17
N ASP A 187 3.26 -23.08 4.78
CA ASP A 187 4.31 -23.88 4.18
C ASP A 187 4.60 -23.45 2.73
N ASP A 188 3.60 -22.90 2.06
CA ASP A 188 3.70 -22.28 0.74
C ASP A 188 4.13 -20.80 0.81
N LEU A 189 4.25 -20.25 2.03
CA LEU A 189 4.56 -18.84 2.25
C LEU A 189 6.08 -18.64 2.32
N HIS A 190 6.62 -17.80 1.44
CA HIS A 190 8.02 -17.36 1.51
C HIS A 190 8.22 -16.20 2.50
N THR A 191 7.74 -16.37 3.74
CA THR A 191 7.98 -15.41 4.81
C THR A 191 9.39 -15.55 5.36
N ASN A 192 10.08 -14.42 5.52
CA ASN A 192 11.43 -14.37 6.09
C ASN A 192 11.37 -14.50 7.61
N GLY A 193 11.04 -15.70 8.10
CA GLY A 193 11.09 -16.06 9.51
C GLY A 193 9.76 -16.00 10.26
N ARG A 194 9.78 -16.58 11.47
CA ARG A 194 8.61 -16.84 12.33
C ARG A 194 7.76 -15.60 12.61
N GLU A 195 8.38 -14.45 12.83
CA GLU A 195 7.66 -13.19 13.09
C GLU A 195 6.72 -12.84 11.94
N ASN A 196 7.19 -12.97 10.69
CA ASN A 196 6.39 -12.68 9.51
C ASN A 196 5.24 -13.69 9.32
N GLU A 197 5.44 -14.95 9.71
CA GLU A 197 4.37 -15.96 9.73
C GLU A 197 3.26 -15.57 10.72
N ILE A 198 3.62 -15.11 11.92
CA ILE A 198 2.67 -14.67 12.94
C ILE A 198 1.86 -13.47 12.43
N LEU A 199 2.53 -12.46 11.88
CA LEU A 199 1.86 -11.27 11.33
C LEU A 199 0.92 -11.63 10.17
N GLU A 200 1.29 -12.60 9.32
CA GLU A 200 0.40 -13.10 8.27
C GLU A 200 -0.84 -13.80 8.84
N VAL A 201 -0.67 -14.63 9.87
CA VAL A 201 -1.80 -15.28 10.54
C VAL A 201 -2.72 -14.24 11.18
N MET A 202 -2.17 -13.23 11.86
CA MET A 202 -2.95 -12.12 12.42
C MET A 202 -3.86 -11.51 11.34
N ARG A 203 -3.27 -11.11 10.19
CA ARG A 203 -4.02 -10.52 9.07
C ARG A 203 -5.13 -11.43 8.57
N ARG A 204 -4.90 -12.73 8.49
CA ARG A 204 -5.88 -13.71 7.97
C ARG A 204 -7.02 -13.97 8.94
N GLN A 205 -6.74 -13.98 10.25
CA GLN A 205 -7.75 -14.16 11.28
C GLN A 205 -8.59 -12.89 11.48
N HIS A 206 -8.00 -11.71 11.28
CA HIS A 206 -8.66 -10.42 11.49
C HIS A 206 -8.46 -9.46 10.29
N PRO A 207 -8.98 -9.79 9.09
CA PRO A 207 -8.69 -9.04 7.86
C PRO A 207 -9.24 -7.62 7.84
N SER A 208 -10.24 -7.31 8.67
CA SER A 208 -10.82 -5.96 8.81
C SER A 208 -10.10 -5.07 9.81
N GLU A 209 -9.24 -5.63 10.66
CA GLU A 209 -8.63 -4.91 11.78
C GLU A 209 -7.36 -4.16 11.37
N TYR A 210 -6.64 -4.68 10.36
CA TYR A 210 -5.33 -4.13 9.98
C TYR A 210 -5.34 -3.33 8.70
N THR A 211 -4.56 -2.24 8.68
CA THR A 211 -4.43 -1.38 7.49
C THR A 211 -3.61 -2.01 6.37
N ASP A 212 -2.78 -3.01 6.66
CA ASP A 212 -1.93 -3.69 5.68
C ASP A 212 -2.54 -4.98 5.11
N GLY A 213 -3.71 -5.42 5.61
CA GLY A 213 -4.49 -6.54 5.08
C GLY A 213 -3.71 -7.87 4.95
N VAL A 214 -4.31 -8.89 4.35
CA VAL A 214 -3.65 -10.19 4.06
C VAL A 214 -2.75 -10.07 2.82
N HIS A 215 -1.79 -9.13 2.78
CA HIS A 215 -0.77 -9.10 1.73
C HIS A 215 0.52 -8.43 2.20
N GLY A 216 1.55 -9.25 2.49
CA GLY A 216 2.88 -8.81 2.87
C GLY A 216 3.67 -8.16 1.73
N TYR A 217 4.07 -6.90 1.93
CA TYR A 217 5.15 -6.23 1.22
C TYR A 217 6.47 -7.01 1.39
N SER A 218 7.17 -7.33 0.29
CA SER A 218 8.55 -7.85 0.30
C SER A 218 9.47 -6.98 -0.56
N PRO A 219 10.62 -6.52 -0.04
CA PRO A 219 11.51 -5.59 -0.74
C PRO A 219 12.42 -6.24 -1.80
N GLU A 220 12.42 -7.57 -1.97
CA GLU A 220 13.34 -8.24 -2.89
C GLU A 220 12.76 -8.44 -4.31
N ARG A 221 13.49 -7.90 -5.30
CA ARG A 221 13.09 -7.88 -6.72
C ARG A 221 12.96 -9.28 -7.36
N ARG A 222 13.56 -10.32 -6.79
CA ARG A 222 13.50 -11.69 -7.33
C ARG A 222 12.22 -12.44 -6.96
N ASP A 223 11.56 -12.07 -5.86
CA ASP A 223 10.40 -12.79 -5.31
C ASP A 223 9.05 -12.15 -5.69
N ARG A 224 9.10 -10.97 -6.31
CA ARG A 224 8.00 -10.32 -7.02
C ARG A 224 7.25 -11.26 -7.99
N GLY A 225 7.92 -12.28 -8.54
CA GLY A 225 7.35 -13.26 -9.46
C GLY A 225 6.39 -14.29 -8.85
N LYS A 226 6.27 -14.40 -7.52
CA LYS A 226 5.52 -15.50 -6.86
C LYS A 226 4.19 -15.12 -6.21
N GLN A 227 3.89 -13.83 -6.09
CA GLN A 227 2.62 -13.35 -5.51
C GLN A 227 1.58 -13.09 -6.60
N SER A 228 0.35 -13.53 -6.40
CA SER A 228 -0.75 -13.35 -7.37
C SER A 228 -2.11 -13.19 -6.69
N VAL A 229 -3.03 -12.52 -7.37
CA VAL A 229 -4.48 -12.56 -7.08
C VAL A 229 -5.13 -13.32 -8.23
N GLY A 230 -5.65 -14.51 -7.95
CA GLY A 230 -6.02 -15.46 -9.01
C GLY A 230 -4.84 -15.75 -9.95
N ASP A 231 -5.02 -15.51 -11.24
CA ASP A 231 -3.99 -15.69 -12.28
C ASP A 231 -3.16 -14.42 -12.56
N LEU A 232 -3.38 -13.33 -11.83
CA LEU A 232 -2.68 -12.07 -12.02
C LEU A 232 -1.50 -11.92 -11.06
N ASN A 233 -0.28 -11.91 -11.59
CA ASN A 233 0.94 -11.68 -10.81
C ASN A 233 1.01 -10.23 -10.29
N LEU A 234 1.17 -10.07 -8.98
CA LEU A 234 1.13 -8.77 -8.29
C LEU A 234 2.31 -7.86 -8.64
N ALA A 235 3.48 -8.40 -8.95
CA ALA A 235 4.59 -7.59 -9.42
C ALA A 235 4.37 -7.06 -10.83
N THR A 236 3.78 -7.88 -11.70
CA THR A 236 3.38 -7.45 -13.03
C THR A 236 2.33 -6.35 -12.93
N TRP A 237 1.38 -6.48 -12.01
CA TRP A 237 0.39 -5.45 -11.69
C TRP A 237 1.04 -4.15 -11.17
N ALA A 238 1.94 -4.26 -10.20
CA ALA A 238 2.66 -3.12 -9.64
C ALA A 238 3.56 -2.41 -10.67
N ASP A 239 4.29 -3.17 -11.49
CA ASP A 239 5.14 -2.63 -12.55
C ASP A 239 4.30 -1.93 -13.63
N TYR A 240 3.15 -2.51 -14.00
CA TYR A 240 2.18 -1.88 -14.88
C TYR A 240 1.65 -0.56 -14.29
N ARG A 241 1.20 -0.55 -13.03
CA ARG A 241 0.73 0.66 -12.36
C ARG A 241 1.81 1.74 -12.27
N ALA A 242 3.03 1.35 -11.93
CA ALA A 242 4.17 2.26 -11.87
C ALA A 242 4.46 2.87 -13.25
N SER A 243 4.32 2.10 -14.33
CA SER A 243 4.52 2.61 -15.70
C SER A 243 3.51 3.69 -16.11
N LEU A 244 2.36 3.76 -15.43
CA LEU A 244 1.32 4.75 -15.69
C LEU A 244 1.45 6.02 -14.85
N ALA A 245 2.22 5.97 -13.75
CA ALA A 245 2.26 7.03 -12.75
C ALA A 245 2.70 8.38 -13.34
N GLU A 246 3.78 8.40 -14.12
CA GLU A 246 4.30 9.61 -14.78
C GLU A 246 3.26 10.21 -15.75
N ARG A 247 2.67 9.37 -16.62
CA ARG A 247 1.62 9.80 -17.57
C ARG A 247 0.40 10.37 -16.84
N PHE A 248 0.01 9.75 -15.73
CA PHE A 248 -1.13 10.17 -14.91
C PHE A 248 -0.89 11.52 -14.24
N ILE A 249 0.26 11.68 -13.60
CA ILE A 249 0.65 12.93 -12.91
C ILE A 249 0.82 14.07 -13.92
N ALA A 250 1.51 13.81 -15.04
CA ALA A 250 1.76 14.82 -16.07
C ALA A 250 0.48 15.33 -16.74
N ALA A 251 -0.53 14.47 -16.89
CA ALA A 251 -1.80 14.85 -17.48
C ALA A 251 -2.63 15.78 -16.57
N ASN A 252 -2.46 15.66 -15.24
CA ASN A 252 -3.19 16.44 -14.23
C ASN A 252 -4.69 16.58 -14.53
N ASN A 253 -5.32 15.48 -14.94
CA ASN A 253 -6.71 15.45 -15.38
C ASN A 253 -7.60 14.88 -14.26
N PRO A 254 -8.59 15.64 -13.76
CA PRO A 254 -9.44 15.21 -12.64
C PRO A 254 -10.36 14.04 -12.97
N GLU A 255 -10.63 13.77 -14.25
CA GLU A 255 -11.49 12.68 -14.72
C GLU A 255 -10.72 11.35 -14.83
N TRP A 256 -9.39 11.41 -14.89
CA TRP A 256 -8.56 10.22 -15.03
C TRP A 256 -8.36 9.55 -13.68
N LYS A 257 -8.26 8.22 -13.69
CA LYS A 257 -7.98 7.39 -12.52
C LYS A 257 -6.76 6.52 -12.75
N LEU A 258 -6.00 6.29 -11.68
CA LEU A 258 -4.93 5.29 -11.66
C LEU A 258 -5.53 3.94 -11.26
N PRO A 259 -5.11 2.80 -11.86
CA PRO A 259 -5.60 1.49 -11.45
C PRO A 259 -5.43 1.26 -9.93
N PRO A 260 -6.34 0.51 -9.29
CA PRO A 260 -6.30 0.30 -7.84
C PRO A 260 -5.04 -0.45 -7.40
N GLU A 261 -4.60 -0.23 -6.15
CA GLU A 261 -3.43 -0.92 -5.60
C GLU A 261 -3.59 -2.43 -5.59
N GLN A 262 -4.74 -2.90 -5.09
CA GLN A 262 -5.11 -4.29 -5.13
C GLN A 262 -5.96 -4.56 -6.38
N PRO A 263 -5.63 -5.60 -7.18
CA PRO A 263 -6.47 -6.00 -8.29
C PRO A 263 -7.88 -6.37 -7.84
N THR A 264 -8.87 -6.07 -8.67
CA THR A 264 -10.24 -6.48 -8.43
C THR A 264 -10.40 -7.98 -8.70
N GLU A 265 -10.92 -8.72 -7.73
CA GLU A 265 -11.29 -10.12 -7.92
C GLU A 265 -12.58 -10.28 -8.73
N VAL A 266 -12.71 -11.43 -9.41
CA VAL A 266 -13.97 -11.81 -10.04
C VAL A 266 -15.04 -12.01 -8.95
N PRO A 267 -16.18 -11.29 -9.02
CA PRO A 267 -17.23 -11.40 -8.02
C PRO A 267 -17.73 -12.84 -7.85
N ARG A 268 -18.06 -13.21 -6.61
CA ARG A 268 -18.51 -14.57 -6.27
C ARG A 268 -19.68 -15.04 -7.13
N TRP A 269 -20.67 -14.17 -7.36
CA TRP A 269 -21.84 -14.50 -8.17
C TRP A 269 -21.50 -14.82 -9.64
N TRP A 270 -20.38 -14.31 -10.16
CA TRP A 270 -19.89 -14.71 -11.49
C TRP A 270 -19.08 -15.99 -11.43
N ARG A 271 -18.20 -16.10 -10.42
CA ARG A 271 -17.27 -17.21 -10.24
C ARG A 271 -17.98 -18.54 -9.97
N ASP A 272 -19.05 -18.48 -9.19
CA ASP A 272 -19.72 -19.66 -8.64
C ASP A 272 -20.86 -20.18 -9.54
N ASP A 273 -21.18 -19.45 -10.63
CA ASP A 273 -22.21 -19.84 -11.60
C ASP A 273 -21.57 -20.63 -12.76
N PRO A 274 -21.86 -21.94 -12.89
CA PRO A 274 -21.26 -22.78 -13.92
C PRO A 274 -21.78 -22.49 -15.34
N ASP A 275 -22.90 -21.78 -15.47
CA ASP A 275 -23.47 -21.42 -16.78
C ASP A 275 -22.84 -20.14 -17.34
N LEU A 276 -22.08 -19.40 -16.53
CA LEU A 276 -21.36 -18.22 -16.97
C LEU A 276 -19.99 -18.56 -17.60
N PRO A 277 -19.57 -17.79 -18.62
CA PRO A 277 -18.28 -18.00 -19.26
C PRO A 277 -17.11 -17.66 -18.33
N GLU A 278 -16.02 -18.40 -18.49
CA GLU A 278 -14.82 -18.23 -17.66
C GLU A 278 -14.27 -16.79 -17.80
N LEU A 279 -14.10 -16.13 -16.66
CA LEU A 279 -13.43 -14.85 -16.55
C LEU A 279 -12.35 -14.96 -15.48
N THR A 280 -11.12 -14.59 -15.81
CA THR A 280 -10.01 -14.64 -14.85
C THR A 280 -9.73 -13.26 -14.26
N VAL A 281 -9.03 -13.21 -13.12
CA VAL A 281 -8.66 -11.94 -12.47
C VAL A 281 -7.81 -11.09 -13.40
N LYS A 282 -6.88 -11.70 -14.14
CA LYS A 282 -6.07 -10.99 -15.15
C LYS A 282 -6.93 -10.32 -16.22
N HIS A 283 -7.91 -11.03 -16.78
CA HIS A 283 -8.75 -10.47 -17.85
C HIS A 283 -9.77 -9.45 -17.33
N LEU A 284 -10.32 -9.64 -16.12
CA LEU A 284 -11.17 -8.64 -15.48
C LEU A 284 -10.41 -7.33 -15.27
N ASN A 285 -9.20 -7.38 -14.71
CA ASN A 285 -8.42 -6.16 -14.47
C ASN A 285 -7.91 -5.53 -15.79
N HIS A 286 -7.55 -6.33 -16.79
CA HIS A 286 -7.26 -5.83 -18.14
C HIS A 286 -8.44 -5.07 -18.73
N LEU A 287 -9.65 -5.64 -18.64
CA LEU A 287 -10.88 -5.00 -19.09
C LEU A 287 -11.15 -3.69 -18.34
N LEU A 288 -11.17 -3.73 -17.01
CA LEU A 288 -11.57 -2.56 -16.20
C LEU A 288 -10.51 -1.46 -16.28
N TYR A 289 -9.27 -1.80 -15.98
CA TYR A 289 -8.23 -0.83 -15.67
C TYR A 289 -7.12 -0.78 -16.71
N GLY A 290 -7.05 -1.78 -17.60
CA GLY A 290 -6.01 -1.89 -18.61
C GLY A 290 -4.85 -2.78 -18.20
N SER A 291 -3.95 -3.01 -19.13
CA SER A 291 -2.69 -3.69 -18.91
C SER A 291 -1.61 -3.17 -19.84
N GLY A 292 -0.35 -3.41 -19.48
CA GLY A 292 0.81 -3.05 -20.30
C GLY A 292 1.71 -4.26 -20.57
N GLU A 293 2.27 -4.32 -21.78
CA GLU A 293 3.33 -5.27 -22.14
C GLU A 293 4.59 -4.49 -22.53
N ARG A 294 5.75 -4.97 -22.08
CA ARG A 294 7.04 -4.33 -22.41
C ARG A 294 7.46 -4.76 -23.81
N THR A 295 7.67 -3.80 -24.71
CA THR A 295 8.17 -4.08 -26.06
C THR A 295 9.69 -3.94 -26.07
N GLY A 296 10.41 -4.98 -25.62
CA GLY A 296 11.88 -5.03 -25.74
C GLY A 296 12.57 -6.07 -24.85
N THR A 297 13.53 -6.82 -25.41
CA THR A 297 14.36 -7.82 -24.71
C THR A 297 15.83 -7.39 -24.68
N GLY A 298 16.15 -6.25 -24.06
CA GLY A 298 17.54 -5.76 -24.02
C GLY A 298 17.82 -4.73 -22.92
N ARG A 299 19.03 -4.78 -22.35
CA ARG A 299 19.51 -3.96 -21.22
C ARG A 299 19.78 -2.47 -21.54
N GLN A 300 19.41 -1.99 -22.74
CA GLN A 300 19.91 -0.71 -23.27
C GLN A 300 18.87 0.23 -23.90
N VAL A 301 17.58 -0.09 -23.89
CA VAL A 301 16.54 0.82 -24.42
C VAL A 301 15.51 1.05 -23.33
N ALA A 302 15.18 2.32 -23.07
CA ALA A 302 14.06 2.70 -22.20
C ALA A 302 12.83 1.87 -22.63
N SER A 303 12.23 1.15 -21.68
CA SER A 303 11.21 0.16 -22.02
C SER A 303 9.94 0.84 -22.50
N ASP A 304 9.73 0.88 -23.82
CA ASP A 304 8.44 1.26 -24.40
C ASP A 304 7.39 0.26 -23.93
N TRP A 305 6.34 0.76 -23.29
CA TRP A 305 5.20 -0.03 -22.86
C TRP A 305 4.10 0.06 -23.91
N ARG A 306 3.58 -1.09 -24.33
CA ARG A 306 2.37 -1.16 -25.15
C ARG A 306 1.18 -1.41 -24.24
N TYR A 307 0.29 -0.42 -24.16
CA TYR A 307 -0.92 -0.49 -23.34
C TYR A 307 -2.13 -0.98 -24.13
N SER A 308 -3.05 -1.63 -23.44
CA SER A 308 -4.35 -2.07 -23.98
C SER A 308 -5.38 -2.24 -22.85
N GLY A 309 -6.66 -2.34 -23.21
CA GLY A 309 -7.76 -2.44 -22.24
C GLY A 309 -8.12 -1.09 -21.60
N GLY A 310 -8.60 -1.12 -20.36
CA GLY A 310 -8.92 0.09 -19.59
C GLY A 310 -10.24 0.73 -20.00
N HIS A 311 -11.32 -0.05 -19.93
CA HIS A 311 -12.65 0.37 -20.40
C HIS A 311 -13.56 0.83 -19.27
N MET A 312 -13.20 0.67 -18.00
CA MET A 312 -13.96 1.31 -16.93
C MET A 312 -13.79 2.83 -17.01
N HIS A 313 -14.82 3.56 -16.60
CA HIS A 313 -14.79 5.02 -16.66
C HIS A 313 -13.62 5.61 -15.85
N GLY A 314 -12.86 6.50 -16.50
CA GLY A 314 -11.65 7.13 -15.98
C GLY A 314 -10.34 6.39 -16.32
N TYR A 315 -10.39 5.29 -17.08
CA TYR A 315 -9.20 4.47 -17.41
C TYR A 315 -8.88 4.39 -18.91
N GLY A 316 -9.73 4.93 -19.80
CA GLY A 316 -9.58 4.87 -21.25
C GLY A 316 -8.33 5.59 -21.76
N TRP A 317 -7.87 6.59 -21.03
CA TRP A 317 -6.64 7.34 -21.33
C TRP A 317 -5.38 6.47 -21.42
N ILE A 318 -5.40 5.29 -20.79
CA ILE A 318 -4.25 4.38 -20.71
C ILE A 318 -3.85 3.87 -22.09
N ALA A 319 -4.84 3.53 -22.92
CA ALA A 319 -4.65 2.95 -24.25
C ALA A 319 -5.44 3.67 -25.36
N ASP A 320 -5.89 4.90 -25.11
CA ASP A 320 -6.83 5.63 -25.97
C ASP A 320 -8.10 4.80 -26.27
N GLY A 321 -8.58 4.07 -25.25
CA GLY A 321 -9.73 3.18 -25.33
C GLY A 321 -11.07 3.92 -25.11
N THR A 322 -12.15 3.31 -25.58
CA THR A 322 -13.51 3.71 -25.17
C THR A 322 -13.80 3.29 -23.75
N GLU A 323 -14.58 4.10 -23.04
CA GLU A 323 -15.01 3.81 -21.68
C GLU A 323 -16.50 3.44 -21.60
N PHE A 324 -16.84 2.58 -20.65
CA PHE A 324 -18.19 2.36 -20.18
C PHE A 324 -18.75 3.63 -19.53
N PRO A 325 -20.09 3.78 -19.43
CA PRO A 325 -20.70 4.90 -18.73
C PRO A 325 -20.19 5.04 -17.28
N GLU A 326 -20.03 6.27 -16.83
CA GLU A 326 -19.57 6.59 -15.46
C GLU A 326 -20.39 5.91 -14.36
N ASN A 327 -21.70 5.78 -14.58
CA ASN A 327 -22.62 5.19 -13.62
C ASN A 327 -22.66 3.66 -13.63
N TRP A 328 -21.83 2.98 -14.43
CA TRP A 328 -21.76 1.52 -14.44
C TRP A 328 -20.73 1.02 -13.43
N SER A 329 -21.19 0.20 -12.48
CA SER A 329 -20.31 -0.54 -11.59
C SER A 329 -19.66 -1.74 -12.30
N CYS A 330 -18.69 -2.38 -11.65
CA CYS A 330 -18.13 -3.66 -12.12
C CYS A 330 -19.24 -4.70 -12.37
N ASP A 331 -20.19 -4.81 -11.45
CA ASP A 331 -21.30 -5.76 -11.58
C ASP A 331 -22.22 -5.43 -12.76
N ASP A 332 -22.47 -4.15 -13.02
CA ASP A 332 -23.30 -3.74 -14.17
C ASP A 332 -22.59 -4.05 -15.48
N ILE A 333 -21.27 -3.80 -15.56
CA ILE A 333 -20.46 -4.17 -16.72
C ILE A 333 -20.54 -5.67 -16.96
N LEU A 334 -20.37 -6.49 -15.91
CA LEU A 334 -20.43 -7.95 -16.00
C LEU A 334 -21.83 -8.43 -16.45
N ARG A 335 -22.91 -7.92 -15.86
CA ARG A 335 -24.28 -8.26 -16.29
C ARG A 335 -24.50 -7.95 -17.77
N ASN A 336 -24.02 -6.81 -18.24
CA ASN A 336 -24.10 -6.44 -19.65
C ASN A 336 -23.22 -7.34 -20.54
N ILE A 337 -22.03 -7.75 -20.09
CA ILE A 337 -21.20 -8.76 -20.78
C ILE A 337 -21.99 -10.06 -20.94
N ASN A 338 -22.62 -10.55 -19.87
CA ASN A 338 -23.41 -11.77 -19.94
C ASN A 338 -24.59 -11.62 -20.92
N GLN A 339 -25.30 -10.50 -20.88
CA GLN A 339 -26.37 -10.21 -21.84
C GLN A 339 -25.87 -10.24 -23.29
N VAL A 340 -24.72 -9.63 -23.59
CA VAL A 340 -24.13 -9.63 -24.94
C VAL A 340 -23.76 -11.04 -25.39
N ILE A 341 -23.27 -11.89 -24.48
CA ILE A 341 -22.92 -13.28 -24.83
C ILE A 341 -24.19 -14.11 -25.10
N MET A 342 -25.23 -13.92 -24.30
CA MET A 342 -26.49 -14.67 -24.41
C MET A 342 -27.35 -14.26 -25.60
N GLN A 343 -27.33 -12.97 -25.96
CA GLN A 343 -28.26 -12.39 -26.95
C GLN A 343 -27.57 -11.85 -28.20
N GLY A 344 -26.25 -11.70 -28.17
CA GLY A 344 -25.49 -11.03 -29.23
C GLY A 344 -25.10 -11.93 -30.39
N ASN A 345 -24.82 -11.29 -31.53
CA ASN A 345 -24.30 -11.98 -32.70
C ASN A 345 -22.83 -12.32 -32.49
N ARG A 346 -22.47 -13.59 -32.68
CA ARG A 346 -21.10 -14.09 -32.59
C ARG A 346 -20.41 -14.10 -33.95
N SER A 347 -19.30 -13.38 -34.05
CA SER A 347 -18.44 -13.42 -35.25
C SER A 347 -17.56 -14.68 -35.30
N PRO A 348 -17.03 -15.06 -36.49
CA PRO A 348 -16.09 -16.16 -36.63
C PRO A 348 -14.80 -16.02 -35.81
N ARG A 349 -14.44 -14.78 -35.42
CA ARG A 349 -13.26 -14.48 -34.58
C ARG A 349 -13.55 -14.58 -33.08
N GLY A 350 -14.73 -15.05 -32.68
CA GLY A 350 -15.11 -15.20 -31.27
C GLY A 350 -15.49 -13.88 -30.58
N ILE A 351 -15.83 -12.84 -31.34
CA ILE A 351 -16.34 -11.58 -30.79
C ILE A 351 -17.87 -11.61 -30.84
N TYR A 352 -18.51 -11.49 -29.68
CA TYR A 352 -19.95 -11.26 -29.53
C TYR A 352 -20.23 -9.76 -29.59
N SER A 353 -21.36 -9.37 -30.17
CA SER A 353 -21.77 -7.97 -30.27
C SER A 353 -23.27 -7.83 -30.06
N CYS A 354 -23.67 -6.85 -29.26
CA CYS A 354 -25.07 -6.51 -29.02
C CYS A 354 -25.18 -5.01 -28.70
N VAL A 355 -26.33 -4.41 -29.00
CA VAL A 355 -26.63 -3.03 -28.62
C VAL A 355 -27.21 -3.02 -27.21
N ILE A 356 -26.54 -2.35 -26.28
CA ILE A 356 -27.01 -2.13 -24.92
C ILE A 356 -27.39 -0.65 -24.79
N GLY A 357 -28.69 -0.39 -24.65
CA GLY A 357 -29.24 0.97 -24.68
C GLY A 357 -29.01 1.63 -26.05
N ASN A 358 -28.14 2.64 -26.11
CA ASN A 358 -27.81 3.37 -27.33
C ASN A 358 -26.34 3.20 -27.78
N ARG A 359 -25.67 2.15 -27.31
CA ARG A 359 -24.26 1.86 -27.59
C ARG A 359 -24.08 0.40 -28.00
N GLU A 360 -23.26 0.16 -29.02
CA GLU A 360 -22.84 -1.20 -29.36
C GLU A 360 -21.73 -1.64 -28.41
N MET A 361 -21.90 -2.80 -27.78
CA MET A 361 -20.91 -3.43 -26.92
C MET A 361 -20.37 -4.69 -27.60
N LYS A 362 -19.05 -4.88 -27.53
CA LYS A 362 -18.35 -6.06 -28.04
C LYS A 362 -17.69 -6.81 -26.89
N VAL A 363 -17.80 -8.13 -26.92
CA VAL A 363 -17.14 -9.04 -25.97
C VAL A 363 -16.28 -10.02 -26.75
N ALA A 364 -14.97 -9.99 -26.52
CA ALA A 364 -14.03 -10.91 -27.12
C ALA A 364 -13.88 -12.16 -26.25
N VAL A 365 -14.11 -13.33 -26.83
CA VAL A 365 -14.04 -14.63 -26.15
C VAL A 365 -13.10 -15.53 -26.94
N ASN A 366 -12.22 -16.24 -26.25
CA ASN A 366 -11.30 -17.17 -26.90
C ASN A 366 -12.02 -18.47 -27.33
N PRO A 367 -11.36 -19.35 -28.11
CA PRO A 367 -11.98 -20.59 -28.57
C PRO A 367 -12.41 -21.56 -27.45
N ARG A 368 -11.88 -21.41 -26.23
CA ARG A 368 -12.25 -22.22 -25.05
C ARG A 368 -13.40 -21.62 -24.24
N GLY A 369 -14.03 -20.53 -24.71
CA GLY A 369 -15.15 -19.90 -24.00
C GLY A 369 -14.75 -18.88 -22.92
N LYS A 370 -13.45 -18.57 -22.79
CA LYS A 370 -12.95 -17.59 -21.81
C LYS A 370 -13.03 -16.17 -22.34
N ILE A 371 -13.57 -15.25 -21.53
CA ILE A 371 -13.60 -13.83 -21.85
C ILE A 371 -12.18 -13.24 -21.81
N LEU A 372 -11.81 -12.53 -22.87
CA LEU A 372 -10.53 -11.84 -22.99
C LEU A 372 -10.65 -10.35 -22.68
N SER A 373 -11.69 -9.71 -23.18
CA SER A 373 -11.99 -8.29 -22.95
C SER A 373 -13.41 -7.97 -23.44
N ALA A 374 -13.91 -6.80 -23.10
CA ALA A 374 -15.16 -6.23 -23.59
C ALA A 374 -15.07 -4.69 -23.59
N TYR A 375 -15.69 -4.07 -24.58
CA TYR A 375 -15.58 -2.63 -24.81
C TYR A 375 -16.78 -2.12 -25.59
N LEU A 376 -17.01 -0.82 -25.50
CA LEU A 376 -17.99 -0.13 -26.34
C LEU A 376 -17.37 0.25 -27.69
N VAL A 377 -18.17 0.23 -28.75
CA VAL A 377 -17.69 0.73 -30.05
C VAL A 377 -17.73 2.25 -30.03
N ARG A 378 -16.65 2.92 -30.46
CA ARG A 378 -16.65 4.38 -30.68
C ARG A 378 -17.81 4.71 -31.61
N ARG A 379 -18.66 5.67 -31.24
CA ARG A 379 -19.61 6.25 -32.19
C ARG A 379 -18.81 6.84 -33.33
N GLN A 380 -19.12 6.46 -34.57
CA GLN A 380 -18.67 7.25 -35.71
C GLN A 380 -19.46 8.55 -35.64
N ASP A 381 -18.83 9.59 -35.10
CA ASP A 381 -19.38 10.93 -35.27
C ASP A 381 -19.39 11.20 -36.78
N GLY A 382 -20.60 11.38 -37.32
CA GLY A 382 -20.79 11.71 -38.72
C GLY A 382 -19.99 12.97 -39.07
N LYS A 383 -19.30 12.91 -40.21
CA LYS A 383 -18.75 14.11 -40.87
C LYS A 383 -19.82 15.13 -41.16
#